data_AF-A0A960MUF9-F1
#
_entry.id   AF-A0A960MUF9-F1
#
_cell.length_a   1.000
_cell.length_b   1.000
_cell.length_c   1.000
_cell.angle_alpha   90.00
_cell.angle_beta   90.00
_cell.angle_gamma   90.00
#
_symmetry.space_group_name_H-M   'P 1'
#
loop_
_entity.id
_entity.type
_entity.pdbx_description
1 polymer ?
#
loop_
_entity_poly.entity_id
_entity_poly.type
_entity_poly.pdbx_seq_one_letter_code
_entity_poly.pdbx_strand_id
1 'polypeptide(L)'
;MENANAGRRDAVELRRMIDRVFALIPKPTITFRVARALDDEWPISPKRAAELSLEDPETDWRDVSKEMTEAYQEDFTFADSPRWRFYLPAFMTHCFAEFPQGRHDASIEHAANVSASGN
;
A
#
# COMPACT_ATOMS: atom_id res chain seq x y z
N MET A 1 15.69 20.47 -10.77
CA MET A 1 14.44 20.52 -11.58
C MET A 1 14.37 19.36 -12.58
N GLU A 2 15.49 18.95 -13.20
CA GLU A 2 15.57 17.82 -14.14
C GLU A 2 15.29 16.44 -13.50
N ASN A 3 15.80 16.18 -12.30
CA ASN A 3 15.58 14.93 -11.56
C ASN A 3 14.11 14.70 -11.16
N ALA A 4 13.36 15.75 -10.82
CA ALA A 4 11.94 15.64 -10.49
C ALA A 4 11.09 15.26 -11.71
N ASN A 5 11.50 15.69 -12.91
CA ASN A 5 10.82 15.33 -14.15
C ASN A 5 11.15 13.89 -14.60
N ALA A 6 12.38 13.41 -14.38
CA ALA A 6 12.73 12.00 -14.59
C ALA A 6 11.93 11.09 -13.64
N GLY A 7 11.93 11.41 -12.35
CA GLY A 7 11.22 10.66 -11.33
C GLY A 7 9.71 10.51 -11.58
N ARG A 8 9.04 11.56 -12.06
CA ARG A 8 7.62 11.47 -12.44
C ARG A 8 7.38 10.53 -13.63
N ARG A 9 8.29 10.49 -14.61
CA ARG A 9 8.16 9.58 -15.76
C ARG A 9 8.30 8.13 -15.32
N ASP A 10 9.28 7.85 -14.47
CA ASP A 10 9.52 6.51 -13.95
C ASP A 10 8.33 6.03 -13.11
N ALA A 11 7.75 6.90 -12.27
CA ALA A 11 6.55 6.60 -11.51
C ALA A 11 5.34 6.25 -12.41
N VAL A 12 5.16 6.96 -13.53
CA VAL A 12 4.10 6.64 -14.52
C VAL A 12 4.36 5.29 -15.19
N GLU A 13 5.60 4.97 -15.53
CA GLU A 13 5.96 3.67 -16.11
C GLU A 13 5.72 2.53 -15.13
N LEU A 14 6.17 2.67 -13.88
CA LEU A 14 5.96 1.68 -12.82
C LEU A 14 4.48 1.42 -12.57
N ARG A 15 3.63 2.46 -12.54
CA ARG A 15 2.17 2.28 -12.41
C ARG A 15 1.58 1.45 -13.55
N ARG A 16 2.02 1.67 -14.80
CA ARG A 16 1.58 0.86 -15.95
C ARG A 16 2.06 -0.59 -15.85
N MET A 17 3.26 -0.81 -15.33
CA MET A 17 3.80 -2.15 -15.09
C MET A 17 3.00 -2.88 -14.01
N ILE A 18 2.67 -2.20 -12.91
CA ILE A 18 1.84 -2.74 -11.83
C ILE A 18 0.48 -3.18 -12.39
N ASP A 19 -0.18 -2.31 -13.15
CA ASP A 19 -1.47 -2.62 -13.76
C ASP A 19 -1.44 -3.89 -14.62
N ARG A 20 -0.33 -4.09 -15.36
CA ARG A 20 -0.15 -5.25 -16.22
C ARG A 20 0.18 -6.52 -15.44
N VAL A 21 1.10 -6.44 -14.48
CA VAL A 21 1.59 -7.60 -13.71
C VAL A 21 0.51 -8.13 -12.77
N PHE A 22 -0.28 -7.23 -12.19
CA PHE A 22 -1.34 -7.57 -11.24
C PHE A 22 -2.74 -7.51 -11.87
N ALA A 23 -2.86 -7.66 -13.19
CA ALA A 23 -4.13 -7.48 -13.88
C ALA A 23 -5.26 -8.41 -13.40
N LEU A 24 -4.92 -9.64 -12.99
CA LEU A 24 -5.85 -10.69 -12.59
C LEU A 24 -5.43 -11.32 -11.26
N ILE A 25 -5.60 -10.58 -10.17
CA ILE A 25 -5.34 -11.08 -8.82
C ILE A 25 -6.67 -11.39 -8.13
N PRO A 26 -6.88 -12.63 -7.64
CA PRO A 26 -8.09 -12.94 -6.90
C PRO A 26 -8.09 -12.24 -5.54
N LYS A 27 -9.28 -11.86 -5.07
CA LYS A 27 -9.48 -11.39 -3.70
C LYS A 27 -8.99 -12.45 -2.70
N PRO A 28 -8.22 -12.06 -1.67
CA PRO A 28 -7.75 -12.98 -0.64
C PRO A 28 -8.87 -13.31 0.35
N THR A 29 -8.78 -14.47 0.99
CA THR A 29 -9.67 -14.85 2.10
C THR A 29 -9.37 -14.04 3.36
N ILE A 30 -8.09 -13.76 3.62
CA ILE A 30 -7.65 -12.88 4.71
C ILE A 30 -7.54 -11.47 4.14
N THR A 31 -8.57 -10.66 4.32
CA THR A 31 -8.61 -9.25 3.94
C THR A 31 -7.93 -8.39 5.02
N PHE A 32 -7.80 -7.08 4.81
CA PHE A 32 -7.16 -6.18 5.78
C PHE A 32 -7.81 -6.22 7.16
N ARG A 33 -9.14 -6.15 7.24
CA ARG A 33 -9.83 -6.18 8.55
C ARG A 33 -9.72 -7.53 9.24
N VAL A 34 -9.69 -8.63 8.48
CA VAL A 34 -9.43 -9.97 9.02
C VAL A 34 -8.02 -10.04 9.58
N ALA A 35 -7.03 -9.51 8.85
CA ALA A 35 -5.65 -9.44 9.32
C ALA A 35 -5.51 -8.63 10.61
N ARG A 36 -6.14 -7.45 10.67
CA ARG A 36 -6.14 -6.60 11.85
C ARG A 36 -6.73 -7.31 13.06
N ALA A 37 -7.87 -7.99 12.89
CA ALA A 37 -8.50 -8.73 13.98
C ALA A 37 -7.67 -9.95 14.43
N LEU A 38 -6.92 -10.58 13.53
CA LEU A 38 -5.97 -11.63 13.91
C LEU A 38 -4.81 -11.08 14.76
N ASP A 39 -4.40 -9.82 14.57
CA ASP A 39 -3.40 -9.17 15.41
C ASP A 39 -3.99 -8.70 16.76
N ASP A 40 -5.17 -8.06 16.73
CA ASP A 40 -5.81 -7.46 17.90
C ASP A 40 -6.46 -8.47 18.86
N GLU A 41 -7.12 -9.52 18.33
CA GLU A 41 -8.06 -10.36 19.11
C GLU A 41 -7.60 -11.81 19.31
N TRP A 42 -6.53 -12.29 18.66
CA TRP A 42 -6.20 -13.71 18.43
C TRP A 42 -6.66 -14.71 19.52
N PRO A 43 -7.44 -15.77 19.18
CA PRO A 43 -7.92 -16.18 17.85
C PRO A 43 -9.32 -15.63 17.51
N ILE A 44 -9.61 -15.42 16.22
CA ILE A 44 -10.96 -15.07 15.74
C ILE A 44 -11.72 -16.30 15.21
N SER A 45 -13.04 -16.29 15.35
CA SER A 45 -13.89 -17.36 14.79
C SER A 45 -14.06 -17.21 13.26
N PRO A 46 -14.36 -18.29 12.52
CA PRO A 46 -14.67 -18.21 11.09
C PRO A 46 -15.85 -17.28 10.77
N LYS A 47 -16.86 -17.21 11.67
CA LYS A 47 -17.99 -16.28 11.53
C LYS A 47 -17.53 -14.83 11.61
N ARG A 48 -16.69 -14.49 12.59
CA ARG A 48 -16.11 -13.15 12.75
C ARG A 48 -15.23 -12.77 11.56
N ALA A 49 -14.41 -13.69 11.06
CA ALA A 49 -13.61 -13.48 9.86
C ALA A 49 -14.49 -13.21 8.62
N ALA A 50 -15.59 -13.94 8.45
CA ALA A 50 -16.54 -13.70 7.37
C ALA A 50 -17.24 -12.33 7.46
N GLU A 51 -17.66 -11.93 8.67
CA GLU A 51 -18.25 -10.60 8.92
C GLU A 51 -17.27 -9.48 8.57
N LEU A 52 -16.02 -9.58 9.03
CA LEU A 52 -14.97 -8.60 8.74
C LEU A 52 -14.62 -8.55 7.25
N SER A 53 -14.62 -9.69 6.55
CA SER A 53 -14.34 -9.75 5.12
C SER A 53 -15.42 -9.05 4.27
N LEU A 54 -16.68 -8.99 4.75
CA LEU A 54 -17.74 -8.23 4.09
C LEU A 54 -17.54 -6.71 4.17
N GLU A 55 -16.79 -6.23 5.16
CA GLU A 55 -16.45 -4.81 5.32
C GLU A 55 -15.29 -4.36 4.41
N ASP A 56 -14.58 -5.30 3.81
CA ASP A 56 -13.57 -5.07 2.76
C ASP A 56 -14.19 -5.44 1.40
N PRO A 57 -15.08 -4.62 0.78
CA PRO A 57 -15.91 -5.04 -0.35
C PRO A 57 -15.13 -5.20 -1.66
N GLU A 58 -13.90 -4.73 -1.72
CA GLU A 58 -13.09 -4.68 -2.92
C GLU A 58 -12.92 -6.08 -3.52
N THR A 59 -13.14 -6.19 -4.83
CA THR A 59 -12.92 -7.43 -5.58
C THR A 59 -11.80 -7.29 -6.61
N ASP A 60 -11.49 -6.05 -7.01
CA ASP A 60 -10.28 -5.66 -7.71
C ASP A 60 -9.38 -4.84 -6.76
N TRP A 61 -8.08 -5.04 -6.82
CA TRP A 61 -7.13 -4.28 -6.01
C TRP A 61 -7.14 -2.79 -6.35
N ARG A 62 -7.56 -2.42 -7.58
CA ARG A 62 -7.69 -1.02 -8.01
C ARG A 62 -8.74 -0.25 -7.23
N ASP A 63 -9.71 -0.96 -6.63
CA ASP A 63 -10.77 -0.36 -5.83
C ASP A 63 -10.32 -0.09 -4.38
N VAL A 64 -9.15 -0.60 -3.97
CA VAL A 64 -8.61 -0.39 -2.62
C VAL A 64 -8.22 1.08 -2.46
N SER A 65 -8.95 1.77 -1.59
CA SER A 65 -8.75 3.18 -1.30
C SER A 65 -7.37 3.47 -0.70
N LYS A 66 -6.90 4.71 -0.87
CA LYS A 66 -5.65 5.16 -0.27
C LYS A 66 -5.72 5.11 1.26
N GLU A 67 -6.84 5.55 1.82
CA GLU A 67 -7.12 5.58 3.25
C GLU A 67 -7.01 4.18 3.86
N MET A 68 -7.53 3.17 3.17
CA MET A 68 -7.40 1.77 3.59
C MET A 68 -5.94 1.32 3.55
N THR A 69 -5.19 1.63 2.48
CA THR A 69 -3.76 1.27 2.45
C THR A 69 -2.95 1.98 3.53
N GLU A 70 -3.26 3.24 3.86
CA GLU A 70 -2.57 3.98 4.92
C GLU A 70 -2.88 3.42 6.31
N ALA A 71 -4.13 3.00 6.55
CA ALA A 71 -4.58 2.48 7.84
C ALA A 71 -4.04 1.08 8.16
N TYR A 72 -3.79 0.24 7.14
CA TYR A 72 -3.45 -1.18 7.29
C TYR A 72 -2.07 -1.56 6.71
N GLN A 73 -1.24 -0.58 6.32
CA GLN A 73 0.10 -0.86 5.78
C GLN A 73 1.01 -1.62 6.76
N GLU A 74 0.86 -1.43 8.06
CA GLU A 74 1.69 -2.10 9.07
C GLU A 74 1.39 -3.61 9.11
N ASP A 75 0.14 -3.96 8.80
CA ASP A 75 -0.32 -5.34 8.82
C ASP A 75 0.33 -6.16 7.72
N PHE A 76 0.85 -5.55 6.63
CA PHE A 76 1.56 -6.25 5.54
C PHE A 76 2.57 -7.28 6.05
N THR A 77 3.26 -7.00 7.16
CA THR A 77 4.21 -7.92 7.83
C THR A 77 3.60 -9.30 8.14
N PHE A 78 2.28 -9.35 8.37
CA PHE A 78 1.52 -10.55 8.67
C PHE A 78 0.74 -11.10 7.46
N ALA A 79 1.06 -10.65 6.23
CA ALA A 79 0.34 -11.09 5.04
C ALA A 79 0.80 -12.45 4.58
N ASP A 80 -0.19 -13.30 4.26
CA ASP A 80 0.07 -14.43 3.41
C ASP A 80 0.31 -13.99 1.96
N SER A 81 0.85 -14.90 1.15
CA SER A 81 1.18 -14.61 -0.25
C SER A 81 -0.02 -14.12 -1.09
N PRO A 82 -1.24 -14.69 -0.96
CA PRO A 82 -2.43 -14.17 -1.62
C PRO A 82 -2.77 -12.72 -1.24
N ARG A 83 -2.76 -12.39 0.05
CA ARG A 83 -3.07 -11.05 0.53
C ARG A 83 -2.05 -10.03 0.06
N TRP A 84 -0.76 -10.39 0.13
CA TRP A 84 0.32 -9.55 -0.37
C TRP A 84 0.12 -9.23 -1.86
N ARG A 85 -0.22 -10.23 -2.68
CA ARG A 85 -0.46 -10.02 -4.12
C ARG A 85 -1.64 -9.11 -4.41
N PHE A 86 -2.68 -9.11 -3.58
CA PHE A 86 -3.86 -8.28 -3.78
C PHE A 86 -3.64 -6.83 -3.35
N TYR A 87 -3.11 -6.59 -2.15
CA TYR A 87 -3.02 -5.22 -1.62
C TYR A 87 -1.74 -4.46 -1.98
N LEU A 88 -0.64 -5.16 -2.27
CA LEU A 88 0.62 -4.53 -2.70
C LEU A 88 0.46 -3.60 -3.92
N PRO A 89 -0.22 -3.99 -5.02
CA PRO A 89 -0.36 -3.11 -6.18
C PRO A 89 -1.14 -1.82 -5.87
N ALA A 90 -2.12 -1.87 -4.97
CA ALA A 90 -2.83 -0.68 -4.50
C ALA A 90 -1.89 0.25 -3.73
N PHE A 91 -1.17 -0.29 -2.74
CA PHE A 91 -0.20 0.47 -1.95
C PHE A 91 0.85 1.16 -2.83
N MET A 92 1.50 0.40 -3.73
CA MET A 92 2.51 0.94 -4.64
C MET A 92 1.93 2.03 -5.56
N THR A 93 0.71 1.82 -6.08
CA THR A 93 0.05 2.81 -6.95
C THR A 93 -0.18 4.13 -6.22
N HIS A 94 -0.62 4.07 -4.96
CA HIS A 94 -0.83 5.26 -4.13
C HIS A 94 0.49 5.95 -3.79
N CYS A 95 1.57 5.20 -3.48
CA CYS A 95 2.90 5.78 -3.28
C CYS A 95 3.41 6.51 -4.54
N PHE A 96 3.26 5.90 -5.72
CA PHE A 96 3.73 6.50 -6.97
C PHE A 96 2.87 7.65 -7.48
N ALA A 97 1.60 7.75 -7.06
CA ALA A 97 0.74 8.87 -7.40
C ALA A 97 1.24 10.21 -6.81
N GLU A 98 1.90 10.15 -5.66
CA GLU A 98 2.41 11.33 -4.97
C GLU A 98 3.90 11.60 -5.26
N PHE A 99 4.56 10.73 -6.02
CA PHE A 99 6.00 10.83 -6.27
C PHE A 99 6.37 12.07 -7.11
N PRO A 100 7.45 12.80 -6.77
CA PRO A 100 8.38 12.53 -5.68
C PRO A 100 7.88 12.95 -4.29
N GLN A 101 6.92 13.86 -4.19
CA GLN A 101 6.53 14.59 -2.98
C GLN A 101 5.68 13.80 -1.95
N GLY A 102 5.67 12.48 -1.99
CA GLY A 102 4.82 11.64 -1.14
C GLY A 102 5.23 11.63 0.33
N ARG A 103 4.38 11.12 1.22
CA ARG A 103 4.61 11.12 2.70
C ARG A 103 5.92 10.47 3.16
N HIS A 104 6.59 9.66 2.34
CA HIS A 104 7.87 9.04 2.67
C HIS A 104 9.10 9.92 2.35
N ASP A 105 8.92 11.08 1.71
CA ASP A 105 10.00 12.04 1.40
C ASP A 105 10.41 12.91 2.60
N ALA A 106 9.76 12.74 3.76
CA ALA A 106 10.10 13.45 5.01
C ALA A 106 11.56 13.23 5.49
N SER A 107 12.29 12.30 4.89
CA SER A 107 13.70 12.02 5.18
C SER A 107 14.71 12.82 4.32
N ILE A 108 14.29 13.41 3.19
CA ILE A 108 15.22 14.15 2.31
C ILE A 108 15.38 15.62 2.75
N GLU A 109 14.33 16.28 3.25
CA GLU A 109 14.45 17.67 3.71
C GLU A 109 15.27 17.83 5.00
N HIS A 110 15.29 16.82 5.88
CA HIS A 110 16.13 16.88 7.09
C HIS A 110 17.62 16.76 6.75
N ALA A 111 17.99 15.91 5.78
CA ALA A 111 19.36 15.79 5.31
C ALA A 111 19.85 17.07 4.60
N ALA A 112 18.98 17.71 3.81
CA ALA A 112 19.32 18.97 3.13
C ALA A 112 19.53 20.13 4.11
N ASN A 113 18.75 20.22 5.19
CA ASN A 113 18.85 21.30 6.18
C ASN A 113 20.03 21.13 7.16
N VAL A 114 20.43 19.90 7.49
CA VAL A 114 21.62 19.64 8.32
C VAL A 114 22.91 19.96 7.57
N SER A 115 22.97 19.73 6.25
CA SER A 115 24.13 20.10 5.42
C SER A 115 24.25 21.61 5.16
N ALA A 116 23.16 22.38 5.27
CA ALA A 116 23.16 23.83 5.10
C ALA A 116 23.52 24.60 6.39
N SER A 117 23.43 23.95 7.55
CA SER A 117 23.66 24.56 8.87
C SER A 117 25.04 24.29 9.46
N GLY A 118 25.87 23.50 8.76
CA GLY A 118 27.26 23.23 9.12
C GLY A 118 28.22 24.10 8.30
N ASN A 119 28.36 25.37 8.69
CA ASN A 119 29.47 26.25 8.31
C ASN A 119 29.97 26.98 9.56
#